data_AF-A0A7C1XUI3-F1
#
_entry.id   AF-A0A7C1XUI3-F1
#
_cell.length_a   1.000
_cell.length_b   1.000
_cell.length_c   1.000
_cell.angle_alpha   90.00
_cell.angle_beta   90.00
_cell.angle_gamma   90.00
#
_symmetry.space_group_name_H-M   'P 1'
#
loop_
_entity.id
_entity.type
_entity.pdbx_description
1 polymer ?
#
loop_
_entity_poly.entity_id
_entity_poly.type
_entity_poly.pdbx_seq_one_letter_code
_entity_poly.pdbx_strand_id
1 'polypeptide(L)' 'ARYEVHVADYYMRRQAYVAAANRAQYVIEKFEKTPAVPDALEILIRAYRKLELDDLAQDALRVYELNYPERAKKLAQEPS' A
#
# COMPACT_ATOMS: atom_id res chain seq x y z
N ALA A 1 -11.67 8.11 0.63
CA ALA A 1 -10.25 7.75 0.38
C ALA A 1 -9.32 8.02 1.58
N ARG A 2 -9.02 9.27 1.96
CA ARG A 2 -8.04 9.57 3.04
C ARG A 2 -8.34 8.91 4.40
N TYR A 3 -9.63 8.87 4.79
CA TYR A 3 -10.05 8.18 6.00
C TYR A 3 -9.63 6.70 6.01
N GLU A 4 -9.86 5.98 4.90
CA GLU A 4 -9.50 4.57 4.79
C GLU A 4 -7.99 4.34 4.83
N VAL A 5 -7.18 5.24 4.26
CA VAL A 5 -5.72 5.21 4.37
C VAL A 5 -5.28 5.35 5.83
N HIS A 6 -5.89 6.26 6.60
CA HIS A 6 -5.60 6.40 8.04
C HIS A 6 -5.98 5.15 8.84
N VAL A 7 -7.10 4.51 8.50
CA VAL A 7 -7.52 3.25 9.12
C VAL A 7 -6.56 2.10 8.75
N ALA A 8 -6.11 2.04 7.48
CA ALA A 8 -5.15 1.05 7.03
C ALA A 8 -3.80 1.20 7.77
N ASP A 9 -3.31 2.43 7.91
CA ASP A 9 -2.09 2.76 8.66
C ASP A 9 -2.22 2.44 10.17
N TYR A 10 -3.40 2.67 10.76
CA TYR A 10 -3.70 2.21 12.12
C TYR A 10 -3.56 0.69 12.26
N TYR A 11 -4.10 -0.09 11.31
CA TYR A 11 -3.95 -1.54 11.33
C TYR A 11 -2.51 -2.01 11.09
N MET A 12 -1.73 -1.33 10.25
CA MET A 12 -0.30 -1.60 10.08
C MET A 12 0.45 -1.48 11.41
N ARG A 13 0.24 -0.39 12.15
CA ARG A 13 0.87 -0.18 13.48
C ARG A 13 0.47 -1.23 14.52
N ARG A 14 -0.71 -1.82 14.37
CA ARG A 14 -1.23 -2.91 15.23
C ARG A 14 -0.84 -4.30 14.75
N GLN A 15 -0.02 -4.40 13.70
CA GLN A 15 0.36 -5.67 13.05
C GLN A 15 -0.83 -6.47 12.50
N ALA A 16 -1.97 -5.82 12.26
CA ALA A 16 -3.16 -6.40 11.67
C ALA A 16 -3.09 -6.31 10.14
N TYR A 17 -2.10 -6.98 9.55
CA TYR A 17 -1.72 -6.77 8.15
C TYR A 17 -2.82 -7.13 7.14
N VAL A 18 -3.62 -8.18 7.40
CA VAL A 18 -4.77 -8.53 6.54
C VAL A 18 -5.81 -7.40 6.53
N ALA A 19 -6.11 -6.82 7.69
CA ALA A 19 -7.05 -5.71 7.79
C ALA A 19 -6.51 -4.44 7.11
N ALA A 20 -5.21 -4.17 7.24
CA ALA A 20 -4.55 -3.08 6.52
C ALA A 20 -4.63 -3.26 5.00
N ALA A 21 -4.32 -4.46 4.49
CA ALA A 21 -4.38 -4.80 3.07
C ALA A 21 -5.81 -4.61 2.51
N ASN A 22 -6.83 -5.10 3.22
CA ASN A 22 -8.23 -4.95 2.80
C ASN A 22 -8.64 -3.48 2.69
N ARG A 23 -8.21 -2.64 3.64
CA ARG A 23 -8.50 -1.19 3.63
C ARG A 23 -7.79 -0.47 2.49
N ALA A 24 -6.54 -0.85 2.21
CA ALA A 24 -5.78 -0.31 1.09
C ALA A 24 -6.38 -0.71 -0.27
N GLN A 25 -6.73 -2.00 -0.46
CA GLN A 25 -7.40 -2.48 -1.67
C GLN A 25 -8.71 -1.74 -1.92
N TYR A 26 -9.53 -1.54 -0.89
CA TYR A 26 -10.77 -0.77 -1.01
C TYR A 26 -10.52 0.64 -1.53
N VAL A 27 -9.41 1.29 -1.13
CA VAL A 27 -9.06 2.62 -1.64
C VAL A 27 -8.70 2.58 -3.12
N ILE A 28 -7.88 1.60 -3.52
CA ILE A 28 -7.40 1.45 -4.89
C ILE A 28 -8.57 1.16 -5.84
N GLU A 29 -9.47 0.27 -5.45
CA GLU A 29 -10.62 -0.15 -6.28
C GLU A 29 -11.73 0.91 -6.37
N LYS A 30 -12.01 1.64 -5.27
CA LYS A 30 -13.18 2.55 -5.22
C LYS A 30 -12.84 4.00 -5.51
N PHE A 31 -11.57 4.40 -5.39
CA PHE A 31 -11.16 5.80 -5.51
C PHE A 31 -10.01 5.96 -6.51
N GLU A 32 -10.18 5.34 -7.68
CA GLU A 32 -9.29 5.54 -8.82
C GLU A 32 -9.08 7.04 -9.05
N LYS A 33 -7.82 7.45 -9.27
CA LYS A 33 -7.37 8.84 -9.51
C LYS A 33 -7.41 9.81 -8.32
N THR A 34 -7.60 9.32 -7.09
CA THR A 34 -7.44 10.19 -5.91
C THR A 34 -5.97 10.30 -5.47
N PRO A 35 -5.56 11.43 -4.85
CA PRO A 35 -4.21 11.58 -4.28
C PRO A 35 -3.86 10.57 -3.17
N ALA A 36 -4.85 9.79 -2.69
CA ALA A 36 -4.68 8.80 -1.65
C ALA A 36 -4.28 7.40 -2.19
N VAL A 37 -4.39 7.17 -3.50
CA VAL A 37 -3.99 5.90 -4.14
C VAL A 37 -2.52 5.55 -3.92
N PRO A 38 -1.52 6.45 -4.08
CA PRO A 38 -0.13 6.08 -3.84
C PRO A 38 0.10 5.66 -2.37
N ASP A 39 -0.47 6.37 -1.41
CA ASP A 39 -0.33 6.02 0.01
C ASP A 39 -0.99 4.67 0.32
N ALA A 40 -2.14 4.37 -0.29
CA ALA A 40 -2.78 3.06 -0.18
C ALA A 40 -1.93 1.93 -0.79
N LEU A 41 -1.33 2.14 -1.96
CA LEU A 41 -0.44 1.17 -2.59
C LEU A 41 0.80 0.89 -1.72
N GLU A 42 1.40 1.92 -1.11
CA GLU A 42 2.53 1.72 -0.19
C GLU A 42 2.14 0.86 1.01
N ILE A 43 0.97 1.10 1.61
CA ILE A 43 0.46 0.28 2.72
C ILE A 43 0.21 -1.15 2.24
N LEU A 44 -0.37 -1.33 1.05
CA LEU A 44 -0.65 -2.65 0.49
C LEU A 44 0.62 -3.46 0.27
N ILE A 45 1.66 -2.85 -0.33
CA ILE A 45 2.98 -3.47 -0.54
C ILE A 45 3.58 -3.91 0.79
N ARG A 46 3.60 -3.01 1.79
CA ARG A 46 4.15 -3.31 3.12
C ARG A 46 3.36 -4.43 3.82
N ALA A 47 2.03 -4.40 3.73
CA ALA A 47 1.16 -5.41 4.32
C ALA A 47 1.41 -6.80 3.70
N TYR A 48 1.48 -6.89 2.37
CA TYR A 48 1.78 -8.15 1.69
C TYR A 48 3.16 -8.71 2.04
N ARG A 49 4.19 -7.87 2.11
CA ARG A 49 5.53 -8.31 2.58
C ARG A 49 5.50 -8.87 4.00
N LYS A 50 4.76 -8.22 4.92
CA LYS A 50 4.62 -8.71 6.31
C LYS A 50 3.78 -9.98 6.42
N LEU A 51 3.01 -10.31 5.38
CA LEU A 51 2.23 -11.54 5.27
C LEU A 51 2.95 -12.64 4.47
N GLU A 52 4.20 -12.39 4.02
CA GLU A 52 4.98 -13.31 3.17
C GLU A 52 4.27 -13.62 1.83
N LEU A 53 3.49 -12.65 1.33
CA LEU A 53 2.78 -12.72 0.04
C LEU A 53 3.59 -11.98 -1.04
N ASP A 54 4.80 -12.47 -1.31
CA ASP A 54 5.80 -11.76 -2.12
C ASP A 54 5.34 -11.47 -3.56
N ASP A 55 4.64 -12.41 -4.21
CA ASP A 55 4.12 -12.23 -5.57
C ASP A 55 3.13 -11.05 -5.62
N LEU A 56 2.21 -10.97 -4.65
CA LEU A 56 1.24 -9.88 -4.56
C LEU A 56 1.91 -8.55 -4.20
N ALA A 57 2.93 -8.58 -3.35
CA ALA A 57 3.73 -7.40 -3.04
C ALA A 57 4.45 -6.87 -4.28
N GLN A 58 5.01 -7.78 -5.10
CA GLN A 58 5.72 -7.43 -6.32
C GLN A 58 4.77 -6.88 -7.38
N ASP A 59 3.58 -7.47 -7.52
CA ASP A 59 2.56 -6.96 -8.44
C ASP A 59 2.10 -5.56 -8.07
N ALA A 60 1.83 -5.31 -6.78
CA ALA A 60 1.48 -3.98 -6.29
C ALA A 60 2.63 -2.98 -6.47
N LEU A 61 3.88 -3.42 -6.27
CA LEU A 61 5.07 -2.60 -6.51
C LEU A 61 5.22 -2.22 -7.98
N ARG A 62 5.01 -3.14 -8.93
CA ARG A 62 5.06 -2.84 -10.37
C ARG A 62 4.03 -1.78 -10.76
N VAL A 63 2.81 -1.88 -10.23
CA VAL A 63 1.77 -0.86 -10.45
C VAL A 63 2.20 0.48 -9.85
N TYR A 64 2.77 0.47 -8.65
CA TYR A 64 3.24 1.67 -7.98
C TYR A 64 4.40 2.35 -8.71
N GLU A 65 5.40 1.59 -9.20
CA GLU A 65 6.53 2.09 -9.99
C GLU A 65 6.09 2.70 -11.31
N LEU A 66 5.13 2.06 -12.00
CA LEU A 66 4.61 2.54 -13.28
C LEU A 66 3.90 3.90 -13.14
N ASN A 67 3.14 4.10 -12.06
CA ASN A 67 2.29 5.27 -11.89
C ASN A 67 2.93 6.37 -11.03
N TYR A 68 3.87 6.03 -10.14
CA TYR A 68 4.46 6.92 -9.15
C TYR A 68 6.00 6.76 -9.04
N PRO A 69 6.75 6.86 -10.15
CA PRO A 69 8.19 6.51 -10.19
C PRO A 69 9.05 7.31 -9.20
N GLU A 70 8.76 8.60 -8.98
CA GLU A 70 9.51 9.43 -8.03
C GLU A 70 9.28 9.03 -6.57
N ARG A 71 8.10 8.48 -6.24
CA ARG A 71 7.84 7.97 -4.91
C ARG A 71 8.39 6.55 -4.73
N ALA A 72 8.34 5.71 -5.76
CA ALA A 72 8.93 4.37 -5.76
C ALA A 72 10.43 4.38 -5.45
N LYS A 73 11.17 5.33 -6.02
CA LYS A 73 12.58 5.55 -5.69
C LYS A 73 12.80 5.75 -4.19
N LYS A 74 11.89 6.44 -3.49
CA LYS A 74 11.98 6.70 -2.05
C LYS A 74 11.63 5.46 -1.24
N LEU A 75 10.59 4.72 -1.63
CA LEU A 75 10.16 3.49 -0.94
C LEU A 75 11.27 2.43 -0.94
N ALA A 76 12.02 2.31 -2.05
CA ALA A 76 13.16 1.38 -2.17
C ALA A 76 14.35 1.75 -1.26
N GLN A 77 14.40 2.98 -0.76
CA GLN A 77 15.48 3.47 0.11
C GLN A 77 15.11 3.41 1.60
N GLU A 78 13.89 2.99 1.95
CA GLU A 78 13.50 2.85 3.35
C GLU A 78 14.14 1.59 3.99
N PRO A 79 14.80 1.71 5.15
CA PRO A 79 15.31 0.55 5.87
C PRO A 79 14.16 -0.36 6.31
N SER A 80 14.36 -1.68 6.17
CA SER A 80 13.38 -2.73 6.49
C SER A 80 13.06 -2.85 7.97
#